data_AF-A0A2N1MCK4-F1
#
_entry.id   AF-A0A2N1MCK4-F1
#
_cell.length_a   1.000
_cell.length_b   1.000
_cell.length_c   1.000
_cell.angle_alpha   90.00
_cell.angle_beta   90.00
_cell.angle_gamma   90.00
#
_symmetry.space_group_name_H-M   'P 1'
#
loop_
_entity.id
_entity.type
_entity.pdbx_description
1 polymer ?
#
loop_
_entity_poly.entity_id
_entity_poly.type
_entity_poly.pdbx_seq_one_letter_code
_entity_poly.pdbx_strand_id
1 'polypeptide(L)'
;MLSNNSESHLTPTTKLLTNLSQLKSETPSKTPVVLLTTGSMNPIHKQHYNNFEIAKKELESRLSQVKVIAGFISPSQDCYVFGKLGKYAISIDKRIEMCKLAVSESDWIDVDLWESKSKKSGLKFIDYWEVLYRLSKFLNEHDEINCNIKVFYLCGSDHFMKTGISHTLLRHHGFIIVGRNEDDGWIRNIENDLNRIFDENAWKESVVVINGEDNNNISSTTIRKELIHNLSDWEDLCDPKVVEYIKKNKILTLG
;
A
#
# COMPACT_ATOMS: atom_id res chain seq x y z
N MET A 1 32.20 6.94 5.22
CA MET A 1 30.84 6.61 5.66
C MET A 1 29.96 7.79 5.34
N LEU A 2 29.29 7.77 4.18
CA LEU A 2 28.29 8.77 3.85
C LEU A 2 27.03 8.42 4.64
N SER A 3 26.54 9.34 5.45
CA SER A 3 25.35 9.16 6.28
C SER A 3 24.18 8.68 5.42
N ASN A 4 23.60 7.51 5.75
CA ASN A 4 22.34 6.99 5.19
C ASN A 4 21.11 7.90 5.48
N ASN A 5 21.34 9.13 5.95
CA ASN A 5 20.36 10.04 6.52
C ASN A 5 19.76 11.03 5.51
N SER A 6 20.13 10.96 4.22
CA SER A 6 19.66 11.95 3.23
C SER A 6 18.21 11.75 2.77
N GLU A 7 17.65 10.55 2.95
CA GLU A 7 16.30 10.20 2.50
C GLU A 7 15.29 9.91 3.63
N SER A 8 15.70 10.00 4.89
CA SER A 8 14.83 9.73 6.05
C SER A 8 13.59 10.64 6.07
N HIS A 9 13.72 11.87 5.57
CA HIS A 9 12.61 12.81 5.43
C HIS A 9 11.52 12.37 4.44
N LEU A 10 11.78 11.39 3.57
CA LEU A 10 10.80 10.88 2.60
C LEU A 10 9.92 9.77 3.19
N THR A 11 10.38 9.09 4.23
CA THR A 11 9.65 7.98 4.87
C THR A 11 9.39 8.35 6.32
N PRO A 12 8.20 8.86 6.65
CA PRO A 12 7.90 9.27 8.01
C PRO A 12 7.96 8.08 8.97
N THR A 13 8.63 8.25 10.10
CA THR A 13 8.86 7.18 11.09
C THR A 13 8.15 7.42 12.41
N THR A 14 7.54 8.59 12.63
CA THR A 14 6.96 8.98 13.94
C THR A 14 5.90 8.00 14.44
N LYS A 15 4.92 7.64 13.60
CA LYS A 15 3.87 6.66 13.95
C LYS A 15 4.47 5.28 14.23
N LEU A 16 5.38 4.83 13.35
CA LEU A 16 6.09 3.56 13.48
C LEU A 16 6.86 3.47 14.79
N LEU A 17 7.68 4.48 15.13
CA LEU A 17 8.50 4.50 16.34
C LEU A 17 7.64 4.51 17.62
N THR A 18 6.50 5.21 17.58
CA THR A 18 5.52 5.21 18.67
C THR A 18 4.97 3.80 18.90
N ASN A 19 4.47 3.15 17.85
CA ASN A 19 3.90 1.80 17.92
C ASN A 19 4.96 0.72 18.24
N LEU A 20 6.19 0.89 17.74
CA LEU A 20 7.31 0.01 18.07
C LEU A 20 7.69 0.10 19.54
N SER A 21 7.68 1.31 20.11
CA SER A 21 7.96 1.51 21.54
C SER A 21 6.90 0.85 22.41
N GLN A 22 5.63 0.96 22.03
CA GLN A 22 4.53 0.23 22.69
C GLN A 22 4.73 -1.28 22.58
N LEU A 23 5.03 -1.80 21.39
CA LEU A 23 5.24 -3.23 21.15
C LEU A 23 6.38 -3.81 22.02
N LYS A 24 7.47 -3.06 22.21
CA LYS A 24 8.60 -3.49 23.07
C LYS A 24 8.20 -3.68 24.54
N SER A 25 7.08 -3.11 24.97
CA SER A 25 6.53 -3.30 26.32
C SER A 25 5.55 -4.46 26.43
N GLU A 26 5.09 -5.05 25.32
CA GLU A 26 4.13 -6.14 25.32
C GLU A 26 4.79 -7.48 25.67
N THR A 27 4.05 -8.35 26.38
CA THR A 27 4.45 -9.73 26.68
C THR A 27 3.31 -10.69 26.31
N PRO A 28 3.56 -11.75 25.52
CA PRO A 28 4.83 -12.14 24.92
C PRO A 28 5.29 -11.20 23.81
N SER A 29 6.60 -11.15 23.55
CA SER A 29 7.18 -10.37 22.45
C SER A 29 6.64 -10.85 21.10
N LYS A 30 6.26 -9.90 20.24
CA LYS A 30 5.79 -10.18 18.87
C LYS A 30 6.75 -9.61 17.83
N THR A 31 6.73 -10.20 16.65
CA THR A 31 7.50 -9.73 15.49
C THR A 31 6.84 -8.48 14.91
N PRO A 32 7.54 -7.34 14.81
CA PRO A 32 7.00 -6.14 14.18
C PRO A 32 6.83 -6.32 12.67
N VAL A 33 5.66 -5.95 12.17
CA VAL A 33 5.30 -5.97 10.76
C VAL A 33 4.94 -4.58 10.28
N VAL A 34 5.34 -4.28 9.05
CA VAL A 34 4.92 -3.07 8.32
C VAL A 34 4.20 -3.48 7.05
N LEU A 35 3.07 -2.83 6.77
CA LEU A 35 2.33 -3.01 5.51
C LEU A 35 2.74 -1.94 4.50
N LEU A 36 2.90 -2.31 3.24
CA LEU A 36 3.18 -1.39 2.13
C LEU A 36 2.19 -1.61 1.00
N THR A 37 1.57 -0.54 0.50
CA THR A 37 0.87 -0.58 -0.79
C THR A 37 1.47 0.43 -1.74
N THR A 38 1.59 0.07 -3.02
CA THR A 38 1.97 1.00 -4.10
C THR A 38 0.79 1.18 -5.04
N GLY A 39 0.73 2.31 -5.73
CA GLY A 39 -0.26 2.46 -6.80
C GLY A 39 -0.43 3.89 -7.28
N SER A 40 -1.26 4.02 -8.32
CA SER A 40 -1.50 5.33 -8.92
C SER A 40 -2.13 6.32 -7.96
N MET A 41 -3.00 5.88 -7.02
CA MET A 41 -3.73 6.76 -6.08
C MET A 41 -4.38 7.96 -6.79
N ASN A 42 -5.15 7.68 -7.85
CA ASN A 42 -5.57 8.66 -8.85
C ASN A 42 -7.11 8.73 -9.04
N PRO A 43 -7.87 9.20 -8.03
CA PRO A 43 -7.44 9.56 -6.66
C PRO A 43 -7.44 8.35 -5.71
N ILE A 44 -6.89 8.53 -4.50
CA ILE A 44 -7.11 7.61 -3.36
C ILE A 44 -8.59 7.62 -2.97
N HIS A 45 -9.06 6.53 -2.36
CA HIS A 45 -10.46 6.33 -1.95
C HIS A 45 -10.55 5.41 -0.73
N LYS A 46 -11.73 5.32 -0.11
CA LYS A 46 -11.96 4.59 1.15
C LYS A 46 -11.45 3.14 1.11
N GLN A 47 -11.63 2.43 0.00
CA GLN A 47 -11.15 1.04 -0.07
C GLN A 47 -9.62 0.90 0.05
N HIS A 48 -8.82 1.89 -0.35
CA HIS A 48 -7.36 1.82 -0.12
C HIS A 48 -7.05 1.81 1.39
N TYR A 49 -7.74 2.66 2.15
CA TYR A 49 -7.64 2.72 3.61
C TYR A 49 -8.19 1.43 4.25
N ASN A 50 -9.39 1.01 3.86
CA ASN A 50 -10.04 -0.18 4.41
C ASN A 50 -9.22 -1.45 4.18
N ASN A 51 -8.51 -1.56 3.06
CA ASN A 51 -7.61 -2.68 2.80
C ASN A 51 -6.49 -2.77 3.86
N PHE A 52 -5.98 -1.64 4.38
CA PHE A 52 -5.01 -1.68 5.48
C PHE A 52 -5.63 -2.22 6.76
N GLU A 53 -6.83 -1.75 7.13
CA GLU A 53 -7.52 -2.20 8.34
C GLU A 53 -7.87 -3.69 8.28
N ILE A 54 -8.41 -4.16 7.15
CA ILE A 54 -8.71 -5.57 6.91
C ILE A 54 -7.43 -6.40 6.95
N ALA A 55 -6.37 -5.96 6.26
CA ALA A 55 -5.09 -6.66 6.22
C ALA A 55 -4.45 -6.78 7.60
N LYS A 56 -4.47 -5.70 8.39
CA LYS A 56 -3.96 -5.67 9.77
C LYS A 56 -4.71 -6.67 10.65
N LYS A 57 -6.04 -6.64 10.61
CA LYS A 57 -6.90 -7.56 11.37
C LYS A 57 -6.63 -9.02 10.99
N GLU A 58 -6.64 -9.34 9.70
CA GLU A 58 -6.45 -10.71 9.22
C GLU A 58 -5.05 -11.24 9.52
N LEU A 59 -4.01 -10.42 9.33
CA LEU A 59 -2.64 -10.82 9.60
C LEU A 59 -2.42 -11.12 11.09
N GLU A 60 -2.86 -10.22 11.98
CA GLU A 60 -2.71 -10.41 13.43
C GLU A 60 -3.58 -11.56 13.98
N SER A 61 -4.71 -11.85 13.33
CA SER A 61 -5.58 -12.98 13.68
C SER A 61 -4.96 -14.32 13.28
N ARG A 62 -4.39 -14.41 12.07
CA ARG A 62 -3.83 -15.67 11.52
C ARG A 62 -2.43 -15.97 12.06
N LEU A 63 -1.64 -14.93 12.34
CA LEU A 63 -0.25 -15.05 12.82
C LEU A 63 -0.13 -14.38 14.20
N SER A 64 -0.46 -15.11 15.27
CA SER A 64 -0.51 -14.58 16.63
C SER A 64 0.83 -14.02 17.15
N GLN A 65 1.95 -14.41 16.52
CA GLN A 65 3.30 -13.99 16.81
C GLN A 65 3.71 -12.66 16.15
N VAL A 66 2.84 -12.02 15.36
CA VAL A 66 3.14 -10.75 14.69
C VAL A 66 2.27 -9.60 15.19
N LYS A 67 2.78 -8.37 15.01
CA LYS A 67 2.04 -7.13 15.28
C LYS A 67 2.30 -6.14 14.17
N VAL A 68 1.25 -5.58 13.57
CA VAL A 68 1.37 -4.51 12.58
C VAL A 68 1.58 -3.19 13.31
N ILE A 69 2.75 -2.60 13.12
CA ILE A 69 3.16 -1.35 13.79
C ILE A 69 3.10 -0.12 12.87
N ALA A 70 3.10 -0.31 11.55
CA ALA A 70 2.89 0.77 10.60
C ALA A 70 2.35 0.29 9.25
N GLY A 71 1.73 1.21 8.51
CA GLY A 71 1.33 1.04 7.13
C GLY A 71 1.85 2.20 6.28
N PHE A 72 2.29 1.93 5.06
CA PHE A 72 2.77 2.94 4.12
C PHE A 72 2.01 2.90 2.80
N ILE A 73 1.42 4.02 2.42
CA ILE A 73 0.92 4.28 1.07
C ILE A 73 2.04 4.92 0.28
N SER A 74 2.44 4.30 -0.84
CA SER A 74 3.45 4.82 -1.76
C SER A 74 2.80 5.21 -3.10
N PRO A 75 2.57 6.52 -3.37
CA PRO A 75 1.99 6.97 -4.63
C PRO A 75 3.00 6.88 -5.78
N SER A 76 2.61 6.22 -6.88
CA SER A 76 3.52 6.00 -8.01
C SER A 76 3.88 7.24 -8.80
N GLN A 77 5.02 7.21 -9.46
CA GLN A 77 5.58 8.34 -10.23
C GLN A 77 4.68 8.79 -11.38
N ASP A 78 4.74 10.09 -11.71
CA ASP A 78 3.94 10.66 -12.81
C ASP A 78 4.26 10.05 -14.17
N CYS A 79 5.50 9.60 -14.43
CA CYS A 79 5.83 8.91 -15.68
C CYS A 79 5.00 7.62 -15.86
N TYR A 80 4.83 6.84 -14.80
CA TYR A 80 3.99 5.64 -14.79
C TYR A 80 2.50 5.99 -14.93
N VAL A 81 2.02 6.93 -14.11
CA VAL A 81 0.59 7.27 -14.07
C VAL A 81 0.15 7.93 -15.38
N PHE A 82 0.97 8.79 -15.97
CA PHE A 82 0.71 9.39 -17.28
C PHE A 82 0.73 8.35 -18.40
N GLY A 83 1.70 7.43 -18.41
CA GLY A 83 1.72 6.33 -19.38
C GLY A 83 0.46 5.45 -19.32
N LYS A 84 -0.11 5.29 -18.12
CA LYS A 84 -1.33 4.50 -17.89
C LYS A 84 -2.63 5.26 -18.18
N LEU A 85 -2.71 6.56 -17.85
CA LEU A 85 -3.97 7.31 -17.79
C LEU A 85 -4.04 8.52 -18.75
N GLY A 86 -2.92 8.89 -19.37
CA GLY A 86 -2.83 10.06 -20.26
C GLY A 86 -3.37 11.33 -19.61
N LYS A 87 -4.30 12.01 -20.30
CA LYS A 87 -4.92 13.26 -19.82
C LYS A 87 -5.73 13.12 -18.52
N TYR A 88 -6.00 11.90 -18.05
CA TYR A 88 -6.71 11.64 -16.80
C TYR A 88 -5.76 11.41 -15.61
N ALA A 89 -4.45 11.57 -15.81
CA ALA A 89 -3.46 11.54 -14.76
C ALA A 89 -3.52 12.82 -13.90
N ILE A 90 -3.70 12.64 -12.61
CA ILE A 90 -3.58 13.68 -11.59
C ILE A 90 -2.09 13.77 -11.24
N SER A 91 -1.54 15.00 -11.23
CA SER A 91 -0.14 15.26 -10.88
C SER A 91 0.25 14.66 -9.53
N ILE A 92 1.49 14.21 -9.40
CA ILE A 92 1.98 13.54 -8.19
C ILE A 92 1.78 14.36 -6.92
N ASP A 93 2.00 15.68 -6.96
CA ASP A 93 1.86 16.52 -5.76
C ASP A 93 0.41 16.54 -5.24
N LYS A 94 -0.57 16.58 -6.15
CA LYS A 94 -2.00 16.49 -5.78
C LYS A 94 -2.35 15.12 -5.22
N ARG A 95 -1.76 14.05 -5.75
CA ARG A 95 -2.00 12.68 -5.27
C ARG A 95 -1.40 12.44 -3.89
N ILE A 96 -0.17 12.92 -3.66
CA ILE A 96 0.46 12.91 -2.34
C ILE A 96 -0.43 13.62 -1.32
N GLU A 97 -0.94 14.81 -1.67
CA GLU A 97 -1.78 15.57 -0.74
C GLU A 97 -3.08 14.84 -0.40
N MET A 98 -3.77 14.28 -1.40
CA MET A 98 -4.95 13.45 -1.16
C MET A 98 -4.63 12.22 -0.29
N CYS A 99 -3.48 11.56 -0.52
CA CYS A 99 -3.05 10.44 0.32
C CYS A 99 -2.82 10.86 1.78
N LYS A 100 -2.15 11.99 2.01
CA LYS A 100 -1.91 12.53 3.36
C LYS A 100 -3.21 12.86 4.07
N LEU A 101 -4.15 13.50 3.38
CA LEU A 101 -5.47 13.81 3.92
C LEU A 101 -6.23 12.53 4.31
N ALA A 102 -6.22 11.51 3.44
CA ALA A 102 -6.91 10.24 3.67
C ALA A 102 -6.41 9.44 4.88
N VAL A 103 -5.15 9.63 5.30
CA VAL A 103 -4.55 8.93 6.45
C VAL A 103 -4.26 9.85 7.63
N SER A 104 -4.75 11.09 7.58
CA SER A 104 -4.45 12.12 8.58
C SER A 104 -4.93 11.76 9.99
N GLU A 105 -6.04 11.02 10.10
CA GLU A 105 -6.60 10.56 11.38
C GLU A 105 -6.08 9.16 11.79
N SER A 106 -5.27 8.50 10.96
CA SER A 106 -4.68 7.20 11.31
C SER A 106 -3.50 7.39 12.25
N ASP A 107 -3.43 6.59 13.31
CA ASP A 107 -2.30 6.52 14.23
C ASP A 107 -1.18 5.57 13.75
N TRP A 108 -1.38 4.84 12.66
CA TRP A 108 -0.45 3.82 12.19
C TRP A 108 -0.15 3.83 10.68
N ILE A 109 -0.96 4.51 9.85
CA ILE A 109 -0.76 4.58 8.40
C ILE A 109 -0.17 5.95 8.02
N ASP A 110 0.86 5.96 7.19
CA ASP A 110 1.51 7.15 6.66
C ASP A 110 1.75 7.05 5.13
N VAL A 111 2.23 8.15 4.53
CA VAL A 111 2.57 8.21 3.10
C VAL A 111 4.09 8.18 2.93
N ASP A 112 4.61 7.15 2.27
CA ASP A 112 6.02 7.09 1.87
C ASP A 112 6.21 7.85 0.54
N LEU A 113 7.03 8.89 0.58
CA LEU A 113 7.28 9.78 -0.55
C LEU A 113 8.45 9.31 -1.42
N TRP A 114 9.16 8.25 -1.05
CA TRP A 114 10.36 7.85 -1.75
C TRP A 114 10.11 7.53 -3.21
N GLU A 115 9.12 6.68 -3.52
CA GLU A 115 8.78 6.35 -4.91
C GLU A 115 8.41 7.63 -5.68
N SER A 116 7.54 8.45 -5.07
CA SER A 116 7.01 9.67 -5.66
C SER A 116 8.05 10.75 -5.94
N LYS A 117 9.09 10.85 -5.10
CA LYS A 117 10.13 11.90 -5.18
C LYS A 117 11.45 11.38 -5.75
N SER A 118 11.59 10.07 -5.94
CA SER A 118 12.76 9.47 -6.57
C SER A 118 12.94 9.96 -7.99
N LYS A 119 14.16 10.39 -8.31
CA LYS A 119 14.56 10.79 -9.67
C LYS A 119 15.31 9.64 -10.33
N LYS A 120 14.58 8.59 -10.74
CA LYS A 120 15.19 7.52 -11.54
C LYS A 120 15.43 8.06 -12.96
N SER A 121 16.67 7.97 -13.44
CA SER A 121 17.03 8.48 -14.77
C SER A 121 16.52 7.53 -15.86
N GLY A 122 15.83 8.06 -16.87
CA GLY A 122 15.32 7.33 -18.04
C GLY A 122 13.79 7.08 -18.03
N LEU A 123 13.30 6.32 -19.03
CA LEU A 123 11.87 5.98 -19.20
C LEU A 123 11.37 4.84 -18.27
N LYS A 124 12.19 4.40 -17.31
CA LYS A 124 11.84 3.30 -16.41
C LYS A 124 11.20 3.85 -15.14
N PHE A 125 9.94 3.51 -14.90
CA PHE A 125 9.28 3.75 -13.62
C PHE A 125 9.85 2.81 -12.54
N ILE A 126 9.63 3.17 -11.27
CA ILE A 126 9.98 2.33 -10.12
C ILE A 126 8.89 1.27 -9.96
N ASP A 127 9.29 0.00 -9.98
CA ASP A 127 8.37 -1.11 -9.81
C ASP A 127 8.12 -1.41 -8.32
N TYR A 128 7.01 -2.08 -7.99
CA TYR A 128 6.57 -2.27 -6.61
C TYR A 128 7.59 -3.01 -5.74
N TRP A 129 8.31 -3.97 -6.34
CA TRP A 129 9.33 -4.74 -5.63
C TRP A 129 10.55 -3.90 -5.26
N GLU A 130 10.85 -2.84 -6.03
CA GLU A 130 11.93 -1.90 -5.70
C GLU A 130 11.55 -1.07 -4.49
N VAL A 131 10.30 -0.60 -4.42
CA VAL A 131 9.76 0.12 -3.26
C VAL A 131 9.77 -0.78 -2.03
N LEU A 132 9.31 -2.03 -2.17
CA LEU A 132 9.28 -3.02 -1.11
C LEU A 132 10.68 -3.31 -0.55
N TYR A 133 11.63 -3.60 -1.44
CA TYR A 133 13.02 -3.85 -1.06
C TYR A 133 13.66 -2.63 -0.38
N ARG A 134 13.45 -1.43 -0.95
CA ARG A 134 13.98 -0.19 -0.39
C ARG A 134 13.42 0.10 0.99
N LEU A 135 12.11 -0.05 1.21
CA LEU A 135 11.50 0.16 2.52
C LEU A 135 12.03 -0.86 3.54
N SER A 136 12.09 -2.13 3.17
CA SER A 136 12.65 -3.19 4.03
C SER A 136 14.09 -2.89 4.46
N LYS A 137 14.93 -2.45 3.51
CA LYS A 137 16.30 -2.02 3.78
C LYS A 137 16.34 -0.80 4.69
N PHE A 138 15.56 0.25 4.38
CA PHE A 138 15.49 1.47 5.19
C PHE A 138 15.15 1.15 6.64
N LEU A 139 14.09 0.39 6.89
CA LEU A 139 13.64 0.06 8.24
C LEU A 139 14.66 -0.76 9.04
N ASN A 140 15.36 -1.69 8.39
CA ASN A 140 16.30 -2.59 9.06
C ASN A 140 17.74 -2.04 9.13
N GLU A 141 18.07 -0.97 8.41
CA GLU A 141 19.35 -0.27 8.49
C GLU A 141 19.25 1.10 9.19
N HIS A 142 18.05 1.52 9.60
CA HIS A 142 17.83 2.77 10.32
C HIS A 142 18.19 2.63 11.80
N ASP A 143 19.05 3.52 12.29
CA ASP A 143 19.65 3.45 13.64
C ASP A 143 18.63 3.31 14.77
N GLU A 144 17.52 4.06 14.72
CA GLU A 144 16.47 4.02 15.77
C GLU A 144 15.49 2.84 15.63
N ILE A 145 15.41 2.22 14.45
CA ILE A 145 14.39 1.20 14.15
C ILE A 145 15.01 -0.20 14.26
N ASN A 146 16.05 -0.47 13.47
CA ASN A 146 16.77 -1.75 13.29
C ASN A 146 16.38 -2.87 14.27
N CYS A 147 15.22 -3.50 14.04
CA CYS A 147 14.65 -4.52 14.93
C CYS A 147 14.02 -5.69 14.17
N ASN A 148 14.57 -6.05 13.01
CA ASN A 148 14.10 -7.15 12.17
C ASN A 148 12.60 -7.01 11.80
N ILE A 149 12.24 -5.88 11.17
CA ILE A 149 10.89 -5.63 10.68
C ILE A 149 10.63 -6.45 9.42
N LYS A 150 9.55 -7.23 9.40
CA LYS A 150 9.04 -7.91 8.20
C LYS A 150 8.09 -6.98 7.47
N VAL A 151 8.35 -6.70 6.19
CA VAL A 151 7.47 -5.89 5.35
C VAL A 151 6.55 -6.79 4.55
N PHE A 152 5.25 -6.54 4.62
CA PHE A 152 4.22 -7.22 3.83
C PHE A 152 3.70 -6.27 2.73
N TYR A 153 3.71 -6.74 1.49
CA TYR A 153 3.12 -6.02 0.37
C TYR A 153 1.60 -6.28 0.31
N LEU A 154 0.83 -5.22 0.52
CA LEU A 154 -0.62 -5.19 0.46
C LEU A 154 -1.07 -4.78 -0.94
N CYS A 155 -1.79 -5.68 -1.62
CA CYS A 155 -2.31 -5.41 -2.96
C CYS A 155 -3.68 -6.07 -3.19
N GLY A 156 -4.39 -5.57 -4.21
CA GLY A 156 -5.60 -6.22 -4.72
C GLY A 156 -5.27 -7.47 -5.52
N SER A 157 -6.21 -8.40 -5.59
CA SER A 157 -6.08 -9.64 -6.39
C SER A 157 -5.79 -9.35 -7.87
N ASP A 158 -6.36 -8.29 -8.43
CA ASP A 158 -6.16 -7.86 -9.82
C ASP A 158 -4.73 -7.38 -10.12
N HIS A 159 -4.03 -6.85 -9.11
CA HIS A 159 -2.61 -6.52 -9.24
C HIS A 159 -1.76 -7.79 -9.11
N PHE A 160 -2.01 -8.61 -8.08
CA PHE A 160 -1.26 -9.84 -7.84
C PHE A 160 -1.29 -10.80 -9.03
N MET A 161 -2.46 -11.00 -9.65
CA MET A 161 -2.59 -11.87 -10.84
C MET A 161 -1.77 -11.40 -12.04
N LYS A 162 -1.40 -10.12 -12.12
CA LYS A 162 -0.59 -9.56 -13.21
C LYS A 162 0.90 -9.61 -12.93
N THR A 163 1.30 -9.43 -11.68
CA THR A 163 2.70 -9.32 -11.28
C THR A 163 3.28 -10.64 -10.77
N GLY A 164 2.43 -11.48 -10.18
CA GLY A 164 2.84 -12.70 -9.48
C GLY A 164 3.80 -12.41 -8.32
N ILE A 165 4.52 -13.46 -7.94
CA ILE A 165 5.53 -13.43 -6.88
C ILE A 165 6.67 -14.38 -7.24
N SER A 166 7.90 -14.02 -6.87
CA SER A 166 9.09 -14.86 -7.06
C SER A 166 9.59 -15.45 -5.74
N HIS A 167 10.40 -16.51 -5.80
CA HIS A 167 11.09 -17.08 -4.63
C HIS A 167 11.89 -16.04 -3.86
N THR A 168 12.60 -15.16 -4.57
CA THR A 168 13.41 -14.12 -3.94
C THR A 168 12.54 -13.13 -3.15
N LEU A 169 11.37 -12.75 -3.68
CA LEU A 169 10.48 -11.83 -2.97
C LEU A 169 9.90 -12.47 -1.72
N LEU A 170 9.37 -13.70 -1.83
CA LEU A 170 8.71 -14.37 -0.71
C LEU A 170 9.70 -14.78 0.41
N ARG A 171 10.98 -14.97 0.08
CA ARG A 171 12.04 -15.23 1.08
C ARG A 171 12.27 -14.07 2.04
N HIS A 172 12.03 -12.83 1.58
CA HIS A 172 12.37 -11.62 2.33
C HIS A 172 11.15 -10.80 2.75
N HIS A 173 9.99 -11.02 2.13
CA HIS A 173 8.80 -10.21 2.34
C HIS A 173 7.55 -11.08 2.40
N GLY A 174 6.52 -10.57 3.08
CA GLY A 174 5.20 -11.16 3.03
C GLY A 174 4.30 -10.48 1.99
N PHE A 175 3.16 -11.09 1.69
CA PHE A 175 2.14 -10.56 0.79
C PHE A 175 0.77 -10.69 1.44
N ILE A 176 -0.06 -9.66 1.27
CA ILE A 176 -1.47 -9.69 1.64
C ILE A 176 -2.26 -9.33 0.39
N ILE A 177 -3.12 -10.26 -0.03
CA ILE A 177 -3.89 -10.17 -1.26
C ILE A 177 -5.36 -10.05 -0.88
N VAL A 178 -5.95 -8.90 -1.20
CA VAL A 178 -7.36 -8.62 -0.90
C VAL A 178 -8.20 -8.77 -2.17
N GLY A 179 -9.23 -9.60 -2.09
CA GLY A 179 -10.22 -9.76 -3.15
C GLY A 179 -10.98 -8.47 -3.45
N ARG A 180 -11.37 -8.30 -4.71
CA ARG A 180 -12.24 -7.18 -5.11
C ARG A 180 -13.72 -7.47 -4.89
N ASN A 181 -14.09 -8.74 -5.05
CA ASN A 181 -15.44 -9.26 -4.93
C ASN A 181 -15.38 -10.56 -4.11
N GLU A 182 -16.57 -11.11 -3.82
CA GLU A 182 -16.74 -12.48 -3.34
C GLU A 182 -15.94 -13.48 -4.21
N ASP A 183 -15.41 -14.51 -3.55
CA ASP A 183 -14.62 -15.55 -4.21
C ASP A 183 -15.46 -16.42 -5.15
N ASP A 184 -15.26 -16.24 -6.45
CA ASP A 184 -15.79 -17.10 -7.52
C ASP A 184 -14.81 -18.22 -7.93
N GLY A 185 -13.78 -18.47 -7.12
CA GLY A 185 -12.73 -19.46 -7.33
C GLY A 185 -11.36 -18.87 -7.62
N TRP A 186 -11.21 -17.54 -7.63
CA TRP A 186 -9.92 -16.88 -7.83
C TRP A 186 -8.95 -17.12 -6.66
N ILE A 187 -9.45 -17.27 -5.42
CA ILE A 187 -8.60 -17.60 -4.28
C ILE A 187 -7.95 -18.96 -4.52
N ARG A 188 -8.76 -19.98 -4.84
CA ARG A 188 -8.26 -21.32 -5.16
C ARG A 188 -7.26 -21.31 -6.31
N ASN A 189 -7.48 -20.48 -7.33
CA ASN A 189 -6.52 -20.34 -8.43
C ASN A 189 -5.17 -19.78 -7.95
N ILE A 190 -5.19 -18.73 -7.11
CA ILE A 190 -3.98 -18.18 -6.49
C ILE A 190 -3.27 -19.22 -5.62
N GLU A 191 -4.00 -19.96 -4.79
CA GLU A 191 -3.42 -20.99 -3.92
C GLU A 191 -2.78 -22.13 -4.73
N ASN A 192 -3.42 -22.55 -5.82
CA ASN A 192 -2.87 -23.54 -6.74
C ASN A 192 -1.60 -23.03 -7.44
N ASP A 193 -1.59 -21.77 -7.88
CA ASP A 193 -0.39 -21.16 -8.46
C ASP A 193 0.75 -21.07 -7.44
N LEU A 194 0.45 -20.70 -6.20
CA LEU A 194 1.42 -20.66 -5.11
C LEU A 194 1.96 -22.07 -4.79
N ASN A 195 1.12 -23.11 -4.73
CA ASN A 195 1.56 -24.50 -4.54
C ASN A 195 2.35 -25.07 -5.72
N ARG A 196 2.25 -24.47 -6.91
CA ARG A 196 3.06 -24.85 -8.07
C ARG A 196 4.42 -24.16 -8.07
N ILE A 197 4.47 -22.91 -7.61
CA ILE A 197 5.71 -22.11 -7.57
C ILE A 197 6.53 -22.50 -6.34
N PHE A 198 5.90 -22.71 -5.20
CA PHE A 198 6.52 -23.02 -3.92
C PHE A 198 6.19 -24.43 -3.48
N ASP A 199 7.02 -25.02 -2.61
CA ASP A 199 6.67 -26.29 -1.96
C ASP A 199 5.30 -26.17 -1.29
N GLU A 200 4.54 -27.27 -1.29
CA GLU A 200 3.17 -27.29 -0.81
C GLU A 200 3.08 -26.71 0.61
N ASN A 201 2.21 -25.72 0.79
CA ASN A 201 2.01 -24.97 2.05
C ASN A 201 3.19 -24.10 2.52
N ALA A 202 4.38 -24.11 1.89
CA ALA A 202 5.54 -23.34 2.33
C ALA A 202 5.34 -21.81 2.28
N TRP A 203 4.35 -21.34 1.51
CA TRP A 203 4.02 -19.93 1.38
C TRP A 203 3.05 -19.41 2.46
N LYS A 204 2.35 -20.28 3.20
CA LYS A 204 1.21 -19.91 4.06
C LYS A 204 1.56 -18.99 5.23
N GLU A 205 2.82 -18.98 5.69
CA GLU A 205 3.30 -18.07 6.73
C GLU A 205 3.68 -16.68 6.18
N SER A 206 3.75 -16.53 4.87
CA SER A 206 4.20 -15.32 4.19
C SER A 206 3.21 -14.76 3.19
N VAL A 207 2.13 -15.48 2.84
CA VAL A 207 1.04 -14.94 2.01
C VAL A 207 -0.30 -15.12 2.73
N VAL A 208 -1.04 -14.02 2.87
CA VAL A 208 -2.41 -14.01 3.37
C VAL A 208 -3.34 -13.64 2.22
N VAL A 209 -4.27 -14.53 1.89
CA VAL A 209 -5.34 -14.27 0.91
C VAL A 209 -6.64 -14.00 1.66
N ILE A 210 -7.29 -12.89 1.33
CA ILE A 210 -8.49 -12.37 1.99
C ILE A 210 -9.62 -12.27 0.96
N ASN A 211 -10.77 -12.86 1.27
CA ASN A 211 -11.97 -12.79 0.43
C ASN A 211 -12.50 -11.35 0.38
N GLY A 212 -13.03 -10.93 -0.78
CA GLY A 212 -13.54 -9.58 -1.01
C GLY A 212 -15.02 -9.39 -0.68
N GLU A 213 -15.65 -10.30 0.08
CA GLU A 213 -17.09 -10.19 0.44
C GLU A 213 -17.44 -8.85 1.11
N ASP A 214 -16.57 -8.35 1.98
CA ASP A 214 -16.75 -7.04 2.65
C ASP A 214 -16.23 -5.84 1.81
N ASN A 215 -15.86 -6.06 0.55
CA ASN A 215 -15.29 -5.02 -0.31
C ASN A 215 -16.39 -4.29 -1.11
N ASN A 216 -16.45 -2.97 -0.98
CA ASN A 216 -17.43 -2.13 -1.69
C ASN A 216 -17.13 -1.94 -3.20
N ASN A 217 -16.17 -2.70 -3.76
CA ASN A 217 -15.68 -2.63 -5.14
C ASN A 217 -15.43 -1.20 -5.67
N ILE A 218 -14.99 -0.31 -4.78
CA ILE A 218 -14.68 1.07 -5.11
C ILE A 218 -13.44 1.09 -6.01
N SER A 219 -13.47 1.86 -7.10
CA SER A 219 -12.33 2.04 -7.98
C SER A 219 -12.05 3.51 -8.28
N SER A 220 -10.77 3.89 -8.34
CA SER A 220 -10.40 5.23 -8.79
C SER A 220 -10.88 5.51 -10.23
N THR A 221 -11.06 4.49 -11.07
CA THR A 221 -11.62 4.67 -12.42
C THR A 221 -13.06 5.13 -12.37
N THR A 222 -13.88 4.57 -11.48
CA THR A 222 -15.27 5.02 -11.26
C THR A 222 -15.28 6.47 -10.81
N ILE A 223 -14.49 6.81 -9.79
CA ILE A 223 -14.40 8.18 -9.26
C ILE A 223 -13.97 9.18 -10.35
N ARG A 224 -12.98 8.83 -11.19
CA ARG A 224 -12.59 9.72 -12.30
C ARG A 224 -13.71 9.94 -13.31
N LYS A 225 -14.47 8.90 -13.65
CA LYS A 225 -15.60 9.04 -14.58
C LYS A 225 -16.62 10.01 -14.01
N GLU A 226 -17.00 9.85 -12.74
CA GLU A 226 -17.91 10.75 -12.04
C GLU A 226 -17.41 12.21 -12.06
N LEU A 227 -16.13 12.43 -11.74
CA LEU A 227 -15.51 13.76 -11.77
C LEU A 227 -15.53 14.40 -13.17
N ILE A 228 -15.18 13.62 -14.20
CA ILE A 228 -15.14 14.09 -15.60
C ILE A 228 -16.54 14.45 -16.10
N HIS A 229 -17.56 13.73 -15.65
CA HIS A 229 -18.96 13.95 -16.01
C HIS A 229 -19.69 14.92 -15.07
N ASN A 230 -18.97 15.54 -14.12
CA ASN A 230 -19.51 16.47 -13.14
C ASN A 230 -20.70 15.89 -12.32
N LEU A 231 -20.54 14.63 -11.92
CA LEU A 231 -21.48 13.89 -11.07
C LEU A 231 -21.01 13.93 -9.60
N SER A 232 -21.86 13.49 -8.66
CA SER A 232 -21.63 13.61 -7.21
C SER A 232 -21.49 12.28 -6.46
N ASP A 233 -21.75 11.14 -7.10
CA ASP A 233 -21.78 9.84 -6.39
C ASP A 233 -20.39 9.40 -5.90
N TRP A 234 -19.33 10.05 -6.37
CA TRP A 234 -17.96 9.81 -5.93
C TRP A 234 -17.62 10.36 -4.53
N GLU A 235 -18.41 11.31 -4.02
CA GLU A 235 -18.10 12.00 -2.76
C GLU A 235 -18.09 11.01 -1.58
N ASP A 236 -19.06 10.10 -1.53
CA ASP A 236 -19.16 9.07 -0.50
C ASP A 236 -18.08 7.99 -0.61
N LEU A 237 -17.35 7.94 -1.73
CA LEU A 237 -16.30 6.95 -1.98
C LEU A 237 -14.93 7.39 -1.44
N CYS A 238 -14.79 8.66 -1.04
CA CYS A 238 -13.54 9.25 -0.56
C CYS A 238 -13.65 9.75 0.88
N ASP A 239 -12.51 9.97 1.53
CA ASP A 239 -12.47 10.68 2.81
C ASP A 239 -12.99 12.12 2.63
N PRO A 240 -13.79 12.69 3.57
CA PRO A 240 -14.33 14.04 3.45
C PRO A 240 -13.27 15.12 3.18
N LYS A 241 -12.07 15.01 3.76
CA LYS A 241 -10.97 15.97 3.52
C LYS A 241 -10.43 15.85 2.10
N VAL A 242 -10.41 14.64 1.54
CA VAL A 242 -10.06 14.40 0.13
C VAL A 242 -11.13 14.97 -0.80
N VAL A 243 -12.41 14.81 -0.47
CA VAL A 243 -13.52 15.40 -1.24
C VAL A 243 -13.40 16.92 -1.30
N GLU A 244 -13.19 17.57 -0.15
CA GLU A 244 -12.97 19.02 -0.07
C GLU A 244 -11.79 19.46 -0.94
N TYR A 245 -10.67 18.74 -0.85
CA TYR A 245 -9.48 19.03 -1.64
C TYR A 245 -9.73 18.90 -3.15
N ILE A 246 -10.41 17.85 -3.60
CA ILE A 246 -10.75 17.62 -5.01
C ILE A 246 -11.62 18.77 -5.54
N LYS A 247 -12.68 19.16 -4.79
CA LYS A 247 -13.58 20.26 -5.15
C LYS A 247 -12.84 21.59 -5.23
N LYS A 248 -12.07 21.94 -4.20
CA LYS A 248 -11.31 23.19 -4.12
C LYS A 248 -10.30 23.34 -5.26
N ASN A 249 -9.64 22.24 -5.63
CA ASN A 249 -8.59 22.24 -6.66
C ASN A 249 -9.10 21.89 -8.06
N LYS A 250 -10.42 21.75 -8.26
CA LYS A 250 -11.06 21.43 -9.55
C LYS A 250 -10.39 20.23 -10.23
N ILE A 251 -10.14 19.18 -9.47
CA ILE A 251 -9.40 18.00 -9.97
C ILE A 251 -10.26 17.24 -10.96
N LEU A 252 -9.78 17.13 -12.21
CA LEU A 252 -10.42 16.42 -13.33
C LEU A 252 -11.83 16.92 -13.71
N THR A 253 -12.27 18.06 -13.18
CA THR A 253 -13.46 18.75 -13.68
C THR A 253 -13.09 19.47 -14.97
N LEU A 254 -13.69 19.08 -16.09
CA LEU A 254 -13.58 19.85 -17.33
C LEU A 254 -14.39 21.14 -17.11
N GLY A 255 -13.71 22.28 -17.21
CA GLY A 255 -14.34 23.61 -17.17
C GLY A 255 -15.10 23.91 -18.44
#